data_AF-A0AAU5NLI0-F1
#
_entry.id   AF-A0AAU5NLI0-F1
#
_cell.length_a   1.000
_cell.length_b   1.000
_cell.length_c   1.000
_cell.angle_alpha   90.00
_cell.angle_beta   90.00
_cell.angle_gamma   90.00
#
_symmetry.space_group_name_H-M   'P 1'
#
loop_
_entity.id
_entity.type
_entity.pdbx_description
1 polymer ?
#
loop_
_entity_poly.entity_id
_entity_poly.type
_entity_poly.pdbx_seq_one_letter_code
_entity_poly.pdbx_strand_id
1 'polypeptide(L)'
;MRTRSLGRPWRRFLALTGTAGLALAGAVALPGTAQAANVLTNPGFESGSVSPWSCTGNLGSVVSSPVHSGSKALSGAVSASDIAKCGQTVSVQPNTTYALSGWVRGSYVYLGVDGGASTWTSSPSAYSKLSVSFTTGASQTSATIYVHGWYAQGAYQADDISLDGPGGGGGSDTQAPTAPGGLTSTGKTSSSVSLSWNAASDNVGVTGYDVYSGSSKVLTVSGTSATVGGLSPSTSYSFSVRARDAAGNTSGASNTVSVTTSAGGGGGTGFKQAAPYLFEGWGDPPNVTTVMNATGVKWFTMAFVLDGGGCNPMWDGNRALAGGVDQSVINQVRSAGGDIVPSFGGWQGSKLGANCSSASALAGALQKVIDAYSLKAIDMDIENTDEFENEAVQARILTALKTVKANNPGLKTIVTFGTTTTGPTYYGNRLIEQAKSLGADIDVFTIMPFDFGGGSDMYGNTVNATEGLKNKLKSTFGWDDATAYAHIGISGMNGLSDQQENTTPAIWTSIRDWANSHHIARLAYWAVNRDRPCPGGGVVSNCSGISQSTWQFTSITAGFTG
;
A
#
# COMPACT_ATOMS: atom_id res chain seq x y z
N MET A 1 -10.18 84.04 38.92
CA MET A 1 -11.35 83.62 39.74
C MET A 1 -12.12 82.55 38.97
N ARG A 2 -12.44 81.44 39.65
CA ARG A 2 -13.30 80.28 39.25
C ARG A 2 -12.72 79.32 38.18
N THR A 3 -12.13 78.16 38.54
CA THR A 3 -12.72 76.85 38.96
C THR A 3 -13.61 76.23 37.87
N ARG A 4 -13.49 74.97 37.40
CA ARG A 4 -12.91 73.74 37.96
C ARG A 4 -12.73 72.72 36.82
N SER A 5 -11.60 72.00 36.82
CA SER A 5 -11.40 70.73 36.12
C SER A 5 -11.45 69.60 37.17
N LEU A 6 -12.14 68.51 36.85
CA LEU A 6 -12.12 67.20 37.52
C LEU A 6 -12.16 66.18 36.39
N GLY A 7 -11.36 65.13 36.31
CA GLY A 7 -10.26 64.59 37.12
C GLY A 7 -9.69 63.43 36.28
N ARG A 8 -8.35 63.33 36.15
CA ARG A 8 -7.49 62.33 36.83
C ARG A 8 -7.63 60.88 36.30
N PRO A 9 -6.55 60.07 36.35
CA PRO A 9 -5.13 60.41 36.19
C PRO A 9 -4.31 59.38 35.37
N TRP A 10 -3.08 59.80 35.06
CA TRP A 10 -1.82 59.03 34.97
C TRP A 10 -1.67 57.89 33.94
N ARG A 11 -0.83 58.13 32.90
CA ARG A 11 0.62 57.81 32.81
C ARG A 11 0.85 56.30 32.65
N ARG A 12 1.67 55.79 31.74
CA ARG A 12 2.45 56.31 30.61
C ARG A 12 3.08 55.05 29.99
N PHE A 13 3.25 55.06 28.67
CA PHE A 13 4.30 54.38 27.89
C PHE A 13 4.14 52.90 27.46
N LEU A 14 4.03 52.78 26.12
CA LEU A 14 4.67 51.85 25.18
C LEU A 14 4.37 50.34 25.33
N ALA A 15 3.99 49.60 24.28
CA ALA A 15 4.75 49.42 23.05
C ALA A 15 3.97 48.56 22.02
N LEU A 16 4.29 48.82 20.75
CA LEU A 16 4.17 48.01 19.52
C LEU A 16 3.36 46.69 19.52
N THR A 17 2.47 46.58 18.54
CA THR A 17 2.48 45.50 17.53
C THR A 17 1.68 45.94 16.31
N GLY A 18 2.34 45.91 15.14
CA GLY A 18 1.78 46.35 13.87
C GLY A 18 0.76 45.35 13.32
N THR A 19 -0.34 45.88 12.82
CA THR A 19 -1.33 45.16 12.01
C THR A 19 -1.19 45.62 10.56
N ALA A 20 -0.72 44.72 9.70
CA ALA A 20 -0.91 44.75 8.25
C ALA A 20 -1.49 43.37 7.92
N GLY A 21 -2.67 43.22 7.33
CA GLY A 21 -3.14 43.87 6.12
C GLY A 21 -3.39 42.71 5.16
N LEU A 22 -4.67 42.38 4.91
CA LEU A 22 -5.07 41.31 4.01
C LEU A 22 -4.44 41.49 2.63
N ALA A 23 -3.73 40.46 2.15
CA ALA A 23 -3.46 40.25 0.74
C ALA A 23 -3.83 38.80 0.41
N LEU A 24 -4.85 38.63 -0.42
CA LEU A 24 -5.11 37.38 -1.12
C LEU A 24 -3.88 37.08 -2.00
N ALA A 25 -3.07 36.11 -1.62
CA ALA A 25 -2.13 35.45 -2.51
C ALA A 25 -2.74 34.11 -2.90
N GLY A 26 -3.21 34.02 -4.15
CA GLY A 26 -3.53 32.74 -4.77
C GLY A 26 -2.29 31.86 -4.76
N ALA A 27 -2.33 30.76 -4.02
CA ALA A 27 -1.38 29.68 -4.20
C ALA A 27 -1.70 29.03 -5.56
N VAL A 28 -1.05 29.53 -6.61
CA VAL A 28 -0.87 28.80 -7.86
C VAL A 28 -0.26 27.46 -7.47
N ALA A 29 -1.01 26.38 -7.65
CA ALA A 29 -0.45 25.05 -7.62
C ALA A 29 0.66 25.02 -8.67
N LEU A 30 1.91 24.88 -8.23
CA LEU A 30 3.00 24.53 -9.12
C LEU A 30 2.59 23.23 -9.82
N PRO A 31 2.54 23.16 -11.15
CA PRO A 31 2.39 21.88 -11.82
C PRO A 31 3.58 21.03 -11.36
N GLY A 32 3.29 19.86 -10.79
CA GLY A 32 4.32 18.85 -10.60
C GLY A 32 5.01 18.63 -11.95
N THR A 33 6.34 18.68 -11.96
CA THR A 33 7.11 18.39 -13.16
C THR A 33 6.96 16.91 -13.48
N ALA A 34 5.95 16.54 -14.25
CA ALA A 34 6.02 15.38 -15.11
C ALA A 34 7.08 15.71 -16.17
N GLN A 35 8.34 15.33 -15.92
CA GLN A 35 9.36 15.35 -16.96
C GLN A 35 8.95 14.27 -17.97
N ALA A 36 8.59 14.70 -19.18
CA ALA A 36 8.31 13.80 -20.28
C ALA A 36 9.53 12.91 -20.57
N ALA A 37 9.27 11.63 -20.85
CA ALA A 37 10.26 10.60 -21.10
C ALA A 37 11.11 10.88 -22.36
N ASN A 38 12.35 10.36 -22.38
CA ASN A 38 13.23 10.33 -23.55
C ASN A 38 12.47 9.88 -24.80
N VAL A 39 12.38 10.74 -25.83
CA VAL A 39 11.57 10.45 -27.04
C VAL A 39 12.33 9.62 -28.08
N LEU A 40 13.60 9.29 -27.84
CA LEU A 40 14.40 8.42 -28.70
C LEU A 40 14.05 6.95 -28.47
N THR A 41 14.03 6.17 -29.54
CA THR A 41 13.93 4.71 -29.47
C THR A 41 15.33 4.08 -29.52
N ASN A 42 15.54 3.03 -28.72
CA ASN A 42 16.83 2.34 -28.56
C ASN A 42 18.04 3.29 -28.30
N PRO A 43 17.94 4.24 -27.35
CA PRO A 43 18.97 5.27 -27.12
C PRO A 43 20.30 4.77 -26.55
N GLY A 44 20.30 3.64 -25.85
CA GLY A 44 21.50 2.95 -25.34
C GLY A 44 21.91 1.73 -26.16
N PHE A 45 21.27 1.49 -27.32
CA PHE A 45 21.62 0.38 -28.22
C PHE A 45 21.48 -1.05 -27.63
N GLU A 46 20.81 -1.19 -26.48
CA GLU A 46 20.59 -2.43 -25.73
C GLU A 46 19.75 -3.47 -26.49
N SER A 47 19.06 -3.08 -27.57
CA SER A 47 18.38 -4.04 -28.45
C SER A 47 19.35 -4.98 -29.19
N GLY A 48 20.65 -4.68 -29.17
CA GLY A 48 21.66 -5.39 -29.96
C GLY A 48 21.67 -5.02 -31.44
N SER A 49 20.83 -4.05 -31.85
CA SER A 49 20.77 -3.51 -33.20
C SER A 49 20.99 -2.00 -33.19
N VAL A 50 21.53 -1.46 -34.30
CA VAL A 50 21.63 -0.01 -34.51
C VAL A 50 20.25 0.59 -34.79
N SER A 51 19.32 -0.21 -35.36
CA SER A 51 17.95 0.23 -35.63
C SER A 51 17.25 0.73 -34.37
N PRO A 52 16.45 1.82 -34.43
CA PRO A 52 16.05 2.57 -35.63
C PRO A 52 17.01 3.70 -36.04
N TRP A 53 18.22 3.77 -35.47
CA TRP A 53 19.23 4.71 -35.95
C TRP A 53 19.76 4.28 -37.32
N SER A 54 20.09 5.26 -38.14
CA SER A 54 20.70 5.06 -39.46
C SER A 54 22.07 5.71 -39.48
N CYS A 55 23.09 4.94 -39.89
CA CYS A 55 24.46 5.40 -39.96
C CYS A 55 24.94 5.52 -41.41
N THR A 56 25.59 6.63 -41.75
CA THR A 56 26.17 6.84 -43.09
C THR A 56 27.14 5.72 -43.45
N GLY A 57 27.09 5.30 -44.72
CA GLY A 57 27.93 4.23 -45.25
C GLY A 57 27.74 2.86 -44.58
N ASN A 58 26.67 2.65 -43.79
CA ASN A 58 26.51 1.49 -42.90
C ASN A 58 27.68 1.31 -41.93
N LEU A 59 28.29 2.42 -41.50
CA LEU A 59 29.48 2.42 -40.65
C LEU A 59 29.16 2.31 -39.14
N GLY A 60 27.90 2.05 -38.78
CA GLY A 60 27.47 1.86 -37.40
C GLY A 60 27.37 0.39 -37.02
N SER A 61 27.84 0.05 -35.82
CA SER A 61 27.66 -1.27 -35.22
C SER A 61 27.38 -1.15 -33.72
N VAL A 62 26.84 -2.22 -33.12
CA VAL A 62 26.66 -2.32 -31.67
C VAL A 62 27.83 -3.11 -31.07
N VAL A 63 28.47 -2.58 -30.04
CA VAL A 63 29.59 -3.22 -29.33
C VAL A 63 29.18 -3.57 -27.89
N SER A 64 29.81 -4.56 -27.28
CA SER A 64 29.64 -4.90 -25.86
C SER A 64 30.74 -4.36 -24.95
N SER A 65 31.75 -3.70 -25.53
CA SER A 65 32.79 -2.96 -24.82
C SER A 65 33.50 -2.02 -25.80
N PRO A 66 33.80 -0.77 -25.41
CA PRO A 66 33.43 -0.15 -24.14
C PRO A 66 31.95 0.29 -24.11
N VAL A 67 31.29 0.15 -22.97
CA VAL A 67 29.91 0.61 -22.69
C VAL A 67 29.92 1.57 -21.50
N HIS A 68 29.03 2.56 -21.48
CA HIS A 68 28.93 3.51 -20.36
C HIS A 68 28.01 2.93 -19.28
N SER A 69 26.83 2.48 -19.68
CA SER A 69 25.90 1.74 -18.84
C SER A 69 25.34 0.55 -19.63
N GLY A 70 24.56 -0.32 -18.99
CA GLY A 70 24.01 -1.49 -19.67
C GLY A 70 25.07 -2.46 -20.20
N SER A 71 24.80 -3.03 -21.38
CA SER A 71 25.59 -4.11 -21.99
C SER A 71 26.00 -3.83 -23.42
N LYS A 72 25.52 -2.74 -24.02
CA LYS A 72 25.74 -2.38 -25.41
C LYS A 72 26.00 -0.88 -25.57
N ALA A 73 26.65 -0.51 -26.67
CA ALA A 73 26.83 0.88 -27.09
C ALA A 73 26.96 0.94 -28.62
N LEU A 74 26.74 2.11 -29.20
CA LEU A 74 27.04 2.37 -30.60
C LEU A 74 28.55 2.51 -30.81
N SER A 75 29.05 1.96 -31.91
CA SER A 75 30.37 2.25 -32.46
C SER A 75 30.24 2.75 -33.90
N GLY A 76 30.76 3.96 -34.17
CA GLY A 76 30.82 4.53 -35.52
C GLY A 76 32.22 4.40 -36.12
N ALA A 77 32.36 3.66 -37.22
CA ALA A 77 33.62 3.38 -37.90
C ALA A 77 34.02 4.51 -38.88
N VAL A 78 34.57 5.59 -38.33
CA VAL A 78 35.00 6.76 -39.11
C VAL A 78 36.11 6.40 -40.11
N SER A 79 36.04 7.00 -41.31
CA SER A 79 37.04 6.86 -42.36
C SER A 79 37.61 8.22 -42.78
N ALA A 80 38.49 8.24 -43.78
CA ALA A 80 39.01 9.47 -44.37
C ALA A 80 37.94 10.26 -45.15
N SER A 81 36.86 9.60 -45.59
CA SER A 81 35.82 10.18 -46.45
C SER A 81 34.43 10.21 -45.82
N ASP A 82 34.25 9.63 -44.63
CA ASP A 82 32.95 9.56 -43.94
C ASP A 82 33.16 9.64 -42.42
N ILE A 83 32.40 10.50 -41.76
CA ILE A 83 32.40 10.74 -40.30
C ILE A 83 31.58 9.70 -39.51
N ALA A 84 31.02 8.69 -40.18
CA ALA A 84 30.15 7.66 -39.62
C ALA A 84 29.00 8.28 -38.82
N LYS A 85 28.26 9.20 -39.44
CA LYS A 85 27.15 9.91 -38.80
C LYS A 85 25.98 8.97 -38.60
N CYS A 86 25.59 8.78 -37.35
CA CYS A 86 24.43 8.00 -36.96
C CYS A 86 23.33 8.95 -36.47
N GLY A 87 22.13 8.84 -37.03
CA GLY A 87 21.01 9.68 -36.65
C GLY A 87 19.68 8.95 -36.52
N GLN A 88 18.79 9.53 -35.74
CA GLN A 88 17.41 9.10 -35.59
C GLN A 88 16.49 10.30 -35.77
N THR A 89 15.54 10.18 -36.71
CA THR A 89 14.48 11.16 -36.88
C THR A 89 13.34 10.82 -35.94
N VAL A 90 12.93 11.79 -35.13
CA VAL A 90 11.83 11.67 -34.18
C VAL A 90 10.81 12.79 -34.40
N SER A 91 9.58 12.55 -34.00
CA SER A 91 8.55 13.57 -33.99
C SER A 91 8.78 14.53 -32.82
N VAL A 92 8.71 15.83 -33.09
CA VAL A 92 8.78 16.91 -32.09
C VAL A 92 7.57 17.84 -32.20
N GLN A 93 7.24 18.58 -31.14
CA GLN A 93 6.17 19.57 -31.14
C GLN A 93 6.71 20.92 -31.66
N PRO A 94 5.94 21.74 -32.39
CA PRO A 94 6.34 23.09 -32.75
C PRO A 94 6.56 24.01 -31.53
N ASN A 95 7.40 25.05 -31.68
CA ASN A 95 7.70 26.05 -30.64
C ASN A 95 8.09 25.47 -29.27
N THR A 96 8.74 24.31 -29.24
CA THR A 96 8.99 23.54 -28.03
C THR A 96 10.48 23.37 -27.82
N THR A 97 10.94 23.62 -26.60
CA THR A 97 12.34 23.41 -26.20
C THR A 97 12.56 21.97 -25.77
N TYR A 98 13.63 21.36 -26.31
CA TYR A 98 14.10 20.02 -25.98
C TYR A 98 15.50 20.08 -25.38
N ALA A 99 15.81 19.13 -24.50
CA ALA A 99 17.15 18.91 -23.97
C ALA A 99 17.73 17.61 -24.56
N LEU A 100 18.81 17.73 -25.33
CA LEU A 100 19.56 16.61 -25.89
C LEU A 100 20.81 16.35 -25.05
N SER A 101 21.06 15.10 -24.68
CA SER A 101 22.31 14.69 -24.07
C SER A 101 22.74 13.28 -24.49
N GLY A 102 23.99 12.92 -24.26
CA GLY A 102 24.50 11.58 -24.53
C GLY A 102 25.92 11.41 -24.04
N TRP A 103 26.33 10.16 -23.78
CA TRP A 103 27.68 9.84 -23.36
C TRP A 103 28.49 9.40 -24.57
N VAL A 104 29.63 10.05 -24.78
CA VAL A 104 30.49 9.79 -25.94
C VAL A 104 31.92 9.50 -25.54
N ARG A 105 32.61 8.72 -26.37
CA ARG A 105 34.02 8.37 -26.24
C ARG A 105 34.68 8.39 -27.62
N GLY A 106 35.92 8.86 -27.70
CA GLY A 106 36.69 8.94 -28.94
C GLY A 106 37.04 10.38 -29.34
N SER A 107 37.76 10.52 -30.43
CA SER A 107 38.33 11.80 -30.86
C SER A 107 37.32 12.60 -31.70
N TYR A 108 37.04 13.82 -31.26
CA TYR A 108 36.21 14.83 -31.94
C TYR A 108 34.80 14.31 -32.21
N VAL A 109 34.12 13.83 -31.16
CA VAL A 109 32.75 13.32 -31.26
C VAL A 109 31.76 14.46 -31.07
N TYR A 110 30.81 14.59 -31.99
CA TYR A 110 29.77 15.60 -32.02
C TYR A 110 28.42 14.96 -31.70
N LEU A 111 27.59 15.71 -30.97
CA LEU A 111 26.18 15.40 -30.69
C LEU A 111 25.35 16.63 -31.06
N GLY A 112 24.26 16.46 -31.82
CA GLY A 112 23.45 17.60 -32.23
C GLY A 112 22.17 17.25 -32.96
N VAL A 113 21.55 18.30 -33.51
CA VAL A 113 20.32 18.23 -34.32
C VAL A 113 20.61 18.76 -35.71
N ASP A 114 20.11 18.09 -36.74
CA ASP A 114 20.29 18.52 -38.12
C ASP A 114 19.77 19.94 -38.35
N GLY A 115 20.64 20.80 -38.92
CA GLY A 115 20.34 22.21 -39.15
C GLY A 115 20.20 23.05 -37.88
N GLY A 116 20.54 22.51 -36.71
CA GLY A 116 20.32 23.13 -35.41
C GLY A 116 21.54 23.15 -34.50
N ALA A 117 21.29 23.11 -33.19
CA ALA A 117 22.32 23.18 -32.16
C ALA A 117 23.16 21.89 -32.10
N SER A 118 24.44 22.04 -31.80
CA SER A 118 25.37 20.92 -31.60
C SER A 118 26.44 21.25 -30.57
N THR A 119 27.07 20.20 -30.04
CA THR A 119 28.19 20.26 -29.10
C THR A 119 29.17 19.12 -29.40
N TRP A 120 30.40 19.18 -28.88
CA TRP A 120 31.43 18.19 -29.19
C TRP A 120 32.46 18.03 -28.07
N THR A 121 33.22 16.93 -28.12
CA THR A 121 34.32 16.63 -27.19
C THR A 121 35.64 16.42 -27.93
N SER A 122 36.77 16.74 -27.30
CA SER A 122 38.09 16.69 -27.94
C SER A 122 38.60 15.28 -28.18
N SER A 123 38.99 14.53 -27.16
CA SER A 123 39.47 13.14 -27.30
C SER A 123 39.40 12.35 -25.98
N PRO A 124 38.26 12.29 -25.29
CA PRO A 124 38.17 11.61 -24.00
C PRO A 124 38.34 10.10 -24.18
N SER A 125 39.23 9.51 -23.37
CA SER A 125 39.47 8.07 -23.31
C SER A 125 38.41 7.32 -22.49
N ALA A 126 37.75 8.02 -21.56
CA ALA A 126 36.55 7.58 -20.85
C ALA A 126 35.29 8.23 -21.47
N TYR A 127 34.12 7.69 -21.18
CA TYR A 127 32.87 8.32 -21.59
C TYR A 127 32.73 9.71 -20.96
N SER A 128 32.37 10.70 -21.76
CA SER A 128 32.09 12.07 -21.35
C SER A 128 30.70 12.48 -21.81
N LYS A 129 29.93 13.11 -20.92
CA LYS A 129 28.58 13.56 -21.25
C LYS A 129 28.62 14.85 -22.06
N LEU A 130 27.95 14.84 -23.20
CA LEU A 130 27.61 16.01 -23.98
C LEU A 130 26.15 16.38 -23.75
N SER A 131 25.86 17.68 -23.71
CA SER A 131 24.50 18.21 -23.59
C SER A 131 24.33 19.47 -24.43
N VAL A 132 23.18 19.61 -25.08
CA VAL A 132 22.77 20.80 -25.84
C VAL A 132 21.24 20.94 -25.81
N SER A 133 20.71 22.14 -25.86
CA SER A 133 19.26 22.38 -25.98
C SER A 133 18.95 23.04 -27.32
N PHE A 134 17.76 22.76 -27.87
CA PHE A 134 17.24 23.44 -29.05
C PHE A 134 15.74 23.69 -28.89
N THR A 135 15.22 24.69 -29.62
CA THR A 135 13.78 24.97 -29.69
C THR A 135 13.33 24.78 -31.13
N THR A 136 12.26 24.00 -31.32
CA THR A 136 11.69 23.73 -32.64
C THR A 136 11.05 24.98 -33.23
N GLY A 137 11.11 25.10 -34.56
CA GLY A 137 10.42 26.17 -35.28
C GLY A 137 8.89 26.08 -35.16
N ALA A 138 8.21 27.16 -35.53
CA ALA A 138 6.75 27.30 -35.36
C ALA A 138 5.90 26.29 -36.14
N SER A 139 6.48 25.60 -37.13
CA SER A 139 5.84 24.54 -37.92
C SER A 139 6.66 23.25 -37.93
N GLN A 140 7.67 23.13 -37.08
CA GLN A 140 8.57 21.98 -37.08
C GLN A 140 7.97 20.85 -36.25
N THR A 141 7.66 19.74 -36.91
CA THR A 141 7.04 18.55 -36.30
C THR A 141 7.97 17.33 -36.29
N SER A 142 9.18 17.47 -36.83
CA SER A 142 10.22 16.43 -36.82
C SER A 142 11.60 17.03 -36.55
N ALA A 143 12.46 16.26 -35.89
CA ALA A 143 13.87 16.59 -35.71
C ALA A 143 14.73 15.34 -35.91
N THR A 144 15.85 15.47 -36.61
CA THR A 144 16.87 14.42 -36.70
C THR A 144 17.97 14.72 -35.73
N ILE A 145 18.11 13.87 -34.72
CA ILE A 145 19.23 13.90 -33.77
C ILE A 145 20.36 13.06 -34.33
N TYR A 146 21.60 13.50 -34.16
CA TYR A 146 22.76 12.79 -34.65
C TYR A 146 23.92 12.72 -33.65
N VAL A 147 24.75 11.71 -33.83
CA VAL A 147 26.11 11.60 -33.30
C VAL A 147 27.08 11.26 -34.45
N HIS A 148 28.27 11.85 -34.46
CA HIS A 148 29.31 11.53 -35.45
C HIS A 148 30.72 11.80 -34.91
N GLY A 149 31.73 11.18 -35.54
CA GLY A 149 33.14 11.47 -35.27
C GLY A 149 33.70 12.53 -36.20
N TRP A 150 35.02 12.54 -36.38
CA TRP A 150 35.70 13.45 -37.30
C TRP A 150 36.66 12.70 -38.22
N TYR A 151 36.76 13.14 -39.48
CA TYR A 151 37.51 12.47 -40.53
C TYR A 151 38.90 12.00 -40.07
N ALA A 152 39.18 10.73 -40.35
CA ALA A 152 40.44 10.06 -40.02
C ALA A 152 40.84 10.04 -38.53
N GLN A 153 39.90 10.24 -37.58
CA GLN A 153 40.18 10.21 -36.14
C GLN A 153 39.90 8.87 -35.44
N GLY A 154 39.61 7.82 -36.22
CA GLY A 154 39.28 6.50 -35.70
C GLY A 154 37.83 6.39 -35.19
N ALA A 155 37.45 5.21 -34.73
CA ALA A 155 36.08 4.94 -34.30
C ALA A 155 35.71 5.71 -33.03
N TYR A 156 34.46 6.16 -32.95
CA TYR A 156 33.88 6.71 -31.73
C TYR A 156 32.85 5.75 -31.13
N GLN A 157 32.55 5.93 -29.84
CA GLN A 157 31.44 5.26 -29.19
C GLN A 157 30.45 6.26 -28.61
N ALA A 158 29.17 5.89 -28.63
CA ALA A 158 28.09 6.67 -28.05
C ALA A 158 27.12 5.74 -27.30
N ASP A 159 26.63 6.22 -26.17
CA ASP A 159 25.77 5.46 -25.27
C ASP A 159 24.82 6.40 -24.51
N ASP A 160 23.70 5.86 -24.03
CA ASP A 160 22.73 6.55 -23.18
C ASP A 160 22.29 7.93 -23.73
N ILE A 161 21.92 8.00 -25.02
CA ILE A 161 21.49 9.25 -25.66
C ILE A 161 20.06 9.61 -25.21
N SER A 162 19.83 10.82 -24.71
CA SER A 162 18.49 11.27 -24.31
C SER A 162 18.06 12.50 -25.06
N LEU A 163 16.82 12.49 -25.55
CA LEU A 163 16.11 13.69 -25.98
C LEU A 163 14.88 13.88 -25.09
N ASP A 164 14.99 14.79 -24.14
CA ASP A 164 13.93 15.06 -23.17
C ASP A 164 13.03 16.19 -23.68
N GLY A 165 11.72 15.90 -23.77
CA GLY A 165 10.68 16.84 -24.19
C GLY A 165 9.37 16.13 -24.54
N PRO A 166 8.28 16.85 -24.85
CA PRO A 166 7.01 16.21 -25.21
C PRO A 166 7.13 15.51 -26.58
N GLY A 167 6.62 14.28 -26.72
CA GLY A 167 6.61 13.56 -28.01
C GLY A 167 5.82 14.32 -29.08
N GLY A 168 6.35 14.41 -30.30
CA GLY A 168 5.81 15.26 -31.38
C GLY A 168 4.70 14.70 -32.24
N GLY A 169 3.88 13.82 -31.69
CA GLY A 169 2.65 13.48 -32.37
C GLY A 169 1.78 14.72 -32.50
N GLY A 170 1.50 15.16 -33.73
CA GLY A 170 0.47 16.17 -34.01
C GLY A 170 0.89 17.27 -34.97
N GLY A 171 0.41 17.20 -36.21
CA GLY A 171 0.62 18.28 -37.18
C GLY A 171 -0.12 18.18 -38.51
N SER A 172 -0.53 17.00 -38.98
CA SER A 172 -1.37 16.89 -40.19
C SER A 172 -2.51 15.91 -40.08
N ASP A 173 -2.61 15.16 -38.97
CA ASP A 173 -3.71 14.25 -38.79
C ASP A 173 -4.94 15.05 -38.36
N THR A 174 -5.97 15.00 -39.18
CA THR A 174 -7.27 15.66 -38.93
C THR A 174 -8.39 14.65 -38.77
N GLN A 175 -8.08 13.37 -38.97
CA GLN A 175 -9.04 12.30 -38.83
C GLN A 175 -9.00 11.83 -37.38
N ALA A 176 -10.18 11.80 -36.75
CA ALA A 176 -10.27 11.27 -35.40
C ALA A 176 -10.23 9.73 -35.43
N PRO A 177 -9.67 9.10 -34.37
CA PRO A 177 -9.77 7.66 -34.22
C PRO A 177 -11.22 7.17 -34.23
N THR A 178 -11.40 5.90 -34.58
CA THR A 178 -12.69 5.22 -34.38
C THR A 178 -13.06 5.18 -32.89
N ALA A 179 -14.36 5.17 -32.56
CA ALA A 179 -14.78 4.99 -31.18
C ALA A 179 -14.35 3.61 -30.64
N PRO A 180 -13.79 3.50 -29.42
CA PRO A 180 -13.49 2.22 -28.80
C PRO A 180 -14.75 1.35 -28.65
N GLY A 181 -14.64 0.06 -28.94
CA GLY A 181 -15.74 -0.91 -28.81
C GLY A 181 -15.60 -1.81 -27.59
N GLY A 182 -16.68 -2.49 -27.20
CA GLY A 182 -16.63 -3.58 -26.22
C GLY A 182 -16.20 -3.16 -24.81
N LEU A 183 -16.48 -1.93 -24.39
CA LEU A 183 -16.18 -1.49 -23.02
C LEU A 183 -16.95 -2.37 -22.03
N THR A 184 -16.20 -2.98 -21.12
CA THR A 184 -16.73 -3.81 -20.03
C THR A 184 -16.01 -3.54 -18.72
N SER A 185 -16.66 -3.87 -17.61
CA SER A 185 -16.02 -3.91 -16.30
C SER A 185 -15.45 -5.30 -16.05
N THR A 186 -14.15 -5.36 -15.75
CA THR A 186 -13.44 -6.61 -15.45
C THR A 186 -13.35 -6.89 -13.95
N GLY A 187 -13.66 -5.90 -13.11
CA GLY A 187 -13.66 -6.03 -11.66
C GLY A 187 -14.10 -4.74 -10.98
N LYS A 188 -14.50 -4.85 -9.71
CA LYS A 188 -14.89 -3.69 -8.88
C LYS A 188 -14.57 -3.94 -7.40
N THR A 189 -14.19 -2.89 -6.71
CA THR A 189 -14.05 -2.83 -5.25
C THR A 189 -15.04 -1.81 -4.69
N SER A 190 -14.91 -1.49 -3.39
CA SER A 190 -15.62 -0.38 -2.76
C SER A 190 -15.26 1.00 -3.30
N SER A 191 -14.02 1.17 -3.75
CA SER A 191 -13.47 2.48 -4.11
C SER A 191 -12.82 2.52 -5.49
N SER A 192 -12.91 1.43 -6.24
CA SER A 192 -12.37 1.35 -7.59
C SER A 192 -13.19 0.47 -8.53
N VAL A 193 -13.09 0.75 -9.82
CA VAL A 193 -13.64 -0.06 -10.91
C VAL A 193 -12.55 -0.29 -11.95
N SER A 194 -12.33 -1.55 -12.33
CA SER A 194 -11.45 -1.96 -13.42
C SER A 194 -12.26 -2.14 -14.71
N LEU A 195 -11.74 -1.61 -15.80
CA LEU A 195 -12.36 -1.51 -17.11
C LEU A 195 -11.42 -2.05 -18.18
N SER A 196 -11.99 -2.63 -19.24
CA SER A 196 -11.28 -3.03 -20.46
C SER A 196 -12.15 -2.79 -21.69
N TRP A 197 -11.52 -2.50 -22.83
CA TRP A 197 -12.19 -2.24 -24.11
C TRP A 197 -11.33 -2.75 -25.28
N ASN A 198 -11.91 -2.80 -26.48
CA ASN A 198 -11.19 -3.12 -27.71
C ASN A 198 -10.43 -1.88 -28.20
N ALA A 199 -9.24 -2.09 -28.77
CA ALA A 199 -8.46 -1.00 -29.35
C ALA A 199 -9.24 -0.27 -30.46
N ALA A 200 -9.14 1.06 -30.45
CA ALA A 200 -9.57 1.88 -31.58
C ALA A 200 -8.51 1.82 -32.69
N SER A 201 -8.94 2.03 -33.93
CA SER A 201 -8.06 2.23 -35.08
C SER A 201 -8.06 3.70 -35.49
N ASP A 202 -6.95 4.12 -36.08
CA ASP A 202 -6.74 5.45 -36.63
C ASP A 202 -5.79 5.34 -37.83
N ASN A 203 -5.79 6.32 -38.73
CA ASN A 203 -4.94 6.36 -39.92
C ASN A 203 -3.46 6.60 -39.60
N VAL A 204 -3.12 7.27 -38.50
CA VAL A 204 -1.73 7.45 -38.05
C VAL A 204 -1.46 6.64 -36.78
N GLY A 205 -2.39 6.67 -35.82
CA GLY A 205 -2.31 5.83 -34.64
C GLY A 205 -2.94 6.45 -33.40
N VAL A 206 -3.51 5.58 -32.57
CA VAL A 206 -4.08 5.95 -31.27
C VAL A 206 -2.95 6.03 -30.25
N THR A 207 -2.79 7.18 -29.60
CA THR A 207 -1.76 7.42 -28.58
C THR A 207 -2.29 7.28 -27.16
N GLY A 208 -3.62 7.31 -26.98
CA GLY A 208 -4.22 7.05 -25.69
C GLY A 208 -5.75 7.03 -25.70
N TYR A 209 -6.30 6.82 -24.52
CA TYR A 209 -7.71 6.69 -24.24
C TYR A 209 -8.07 7.51 -23.01
N ASP A 210 -9.13 8.27 -23.13
CA ASP A 210 -9.78 8.95 -22.02
C ASP A 210 -10.88 8.14 -21.43
N VAL A 211 -10.84 7.97 -20.12
CA VAL A 211 -11.91 7.35 -19.35
C VAL A 211 -12.75 8.46 -18.72
N TYR A 212 -14.06 8.38 -18.94
CA TYR A 212 -15.05 9.31 -18.39
C TYR A 212 -15.92 8.59 -17.36
N SER A 213 -16.24 9.28 -16.26
CA SER A 213 -17.29 8.93 -15.31
C SER A 213 -18.41 9.95 -15.43
N GLY A 214 -19.57 9.54 -15.94
CA GLY A 214 -20.58 10.47 -16.43
C GLY A 214 -20.01 11.37 -17.54
N SER A 215 -20.08 12.69 -17.35
CA SER A 215 -19.49 13.67 -18.27
C SER A 215 -18.05 14.07 -17.94
N SER A 216 -17.51 13.64 -16.81
CA SER A 216 -16.21 14.07 -16.31
C SER A 216 -15.10 13.12 -16.74
N LYS A 217 -14.04 13.63 -17.35
CA LYS A 217 -12.83 12.85 -17.64
C LYS A 217 -12.09 12.57 -16.33
N VAL A 218 -11.91 11.29 -15.99
CA VAL A 218 -11.29 10.84 -14.73
C VAL A 218 -9.88 10.28 -14.91
N LEU A 219 -9.54 9.80 -16.11
CA LEU A 219 -8.21 9.24 -16.39
C LEU A 219 -7.85 9.36 -17.88
N THR A 220 -6.56 9.35 -18.19
CA THR A 220 -6.03 9.13 -19.55
C THR A 220 -4.97 8.02 -19.48
N VAL A 221 -5.05 7.02 -20.36
CA VAL A 221 -4.14 5.85 -20.41
C VAL A 221 -3.69 5.55 -21.83
N SER A 222 -2.55 4.90 -22.03
CA SER A 222 -2.07 4.48 -23.36
C SER A 222 -2.56 3.08 -23.77
N GLY A 223 -2.91 2.22 -22.81
CA GLY A 223 -3.40 0.86 -23.04
C GLY A 223 -4.93 0.76 -23.15
N THR A 224 -5.43 -0.45 -23.40
CA THR A 224 -6.88 -0.76 -23.57
C THR A 224 -7.57 -1.22 -22.28
N SER A 225 -7.05 -0.79 -21.13
CA SER A 225 -7.58 -1.07 -19.81
C SER A 225 -7.25 0.05 -18.84
N ALA A 226 -8.11 0.25 -17.84
CA ALA A 226 -7.89 1.23 -16.78
C ALA A 226 -8.52 0.78 -15.46
N THR A 227 -7.98 1.26 -14.36
CA THR A 227 -8.63 1.18 -13.04
C THR A 227 -8.91 2.60 -12.56
N VAL A 228 -10.19 2.94 -12.41
CA VAL A 228 -10.63 4.22 -11.85
C VAL A 228 -10.76 4.04 -10.34
N GLY A 229 -9.93 4.75 -9.56
CA GLY A 229 -9.95 4.74 -8.09
C GLY A 229 -10.63 5.96 -7.49
N GLY A 230 -10.65 6.05 -6.15
CA GLY A 230 -11.23 7.19 -5.41
C GLY A 230 -12.75 7.29 -5.50
N LEU A 231 -13.42 6.19 -5.85
CA LEU A 231 -14.87 6.14 -5.98
C LEU A 231 -15.53 5.94 -4.61
N SER A 232 -16.78 6.39 -4.49
CA SER A 232 -17.58 6.15 -3.31
C SER A 232 -18.15 4.71 -3.33
N PRO A 233 -18.15 4.03 -2.17
CA PRO A 233 -18.92 2.81 -1.90
C PRO A 233 -20.37 2.80 -2.38
N SER A 234 -20.90 1.62 -2.74
CA SER A 234 -22.32 1.40 -3.06
C SER A 234 -22.92 2.42 -4.04
N THR A 235 -22.09 3.04 -4.88
CA THR A 235 -22.47 4.17 -5.73
C THR A 235 -22.43 3.72 -7.17
N SER A 236 -23.52 4.01 -7.90
CA SER A 236 -23.59 3.70 -9.33
C SER A 236 -22.81 4.74 -10.13
N TYR A 237 -21.79 4.29 -10.84
CA TYR A 237 -21.05 5.09 -11.81
C TYR A 237 -21.34 4.61 -13.22
N SER A 238 -21.30 5.54 -14.18
CA SER A 238 -21.40 5.23 -15.60
C SER A 238 -20.09 5.58 -16.27
N PHE A 239 -19.47 4.62 -16.96
CA PHE A 239 -18.19 4.81 -17.63
C PHE A 239 -18.32 4.79 -19.14
N SER A 240 -17.56 5.64 -19.82
CA SER A 240 -17.36 5.60 -21.27
C SER A 240 -15.90 5.95 -21.59
N VAL A 241 -15.43 5.55 -22.77
CA VAL A 241 -14.06 5.76 -23.20
C VAL A 241 -14.01 6.44 -24.58
N ARG A 242 -13.06 7.35 -24.79
CA ARG A 242 -12.75 7.95 -26.09
C ARG A 242 -11.27 7.74 -26.42
N ALA A 243 -10.95 7.40 -27.66
CA ALA A 243 -9.58 7.33 -28.15
C ALA A 243 -9.08 8.72 -28.55
N ARG A 244 -7.77 8.92 -28.43
CA ARG A 244 -7.04 10.07 -28.96
C ARG A 244 -5.92 9.62 -29.85
N ASP A 245 -5.70 10.38 -30.91
CA ASP A 245 -4.48 10.27 -31.69
C ASP A 245 -3.41 11.23 -31.15
N ALA A 246 -2.28 11.22 -31.85
CA ALA A 246 -1.17 12.11 -31.58
C ALA A 246 -1.52 13.57 -31.92
N ALA A 247 -2.35 13.83 -32.94
CA ALA A 247 -2.74 15.18 -33.35
C ALA A 247 -3.78 15.88 -32.47
N GLY A 248 -4.26 15.19 -31.43
CA GLY A 248 -5.26 15.72 -30.51
C GLY A 248 -6.70 15.52 -30.98
N ASN A 249 -6.93 14.81 -32.10
CA ASN A 249 -8.27 14.42 -32.49
C ASN A 249 -8.79 13.39 -31.50
N THR A 250 -10.07 13.51 -31.14
CA THR A 250 -10.73 12.65 -30.16
C THR A 250 -11.90 11.94 -30.82
N SER A 251 -12.00 10.63 -30.62
CA SER A 251 -13.08 9.82 -31.18
C SER A 251 -14.46 10.15 -30.60
N GLY A 252 -15.50 9.56 -31.20
CA GLY A 252 -16.77 9.33 -30.51
C GLY A 252 -16.60 8.47 -29.24
N ALA A 253 -17.58 8.51 -28.34
CA ALA A 253 -17.57 7.68 -27.13
C ALA A 253 -17.88 6.21 -27.44
N SER A 254 -17.31 5.31 -26.64
CA SER A 254 -17.68 3.90 -26.59
C SER A 254 -19.14 3.70 -26.13
N ASN A 255 -19.58 2.44 -26.06
CA ASN A 255 -20.74 2.09 -25.24
C ASN A 255 -20.53 2.52 -23.77
N THR A 256 -21.62 2.77 -23.05
CA THR A 256 -21.59 3.06 -21.62
C THR A 256 -21.69 1.78 -20.80
N VAL A 257 -20.88 1.65 -19.76
CA VAL A 257 -21.02 0.59 -18.75
C VAL A 257 -21.40 1.21 -17.40
N SER A 258 -22.51 0.75 -16.83
CA SER A 258 -22.93 1.14 -15.48
C SER A 258 -22.41 0.14 -14.47
N VAL A 259 -21.63 0.61 -13.51
CA VAL A 259 -21.04 -0.22 -12.45
C VAL A 259 -21.36 0.42 -11.11
N THR A 260 -22.14 -0.29 -10.29
CA THR A 260 -22.25 0.04 -8.87
C THR A 260 -21.03 -0.52 -8.16
N THR A 261 -20.20 0.36 -7.59
CA THR A 261 -19.08 -0.06 -6.72
C THR A 261 -19.60 -1.02 -5.67
N SER A 262 -18.74 -1.96 -5.26
CA SER A 262 -19.09 -2.84 -4.16
C SER A 262 -19.42 -2.00 -2.93
N ALA A 263 -20.15 -2.60 -1.99
CA ALA A 263 -20.30 -1.97 -0.70
C ALA A 263 -18.92 -1.61 -0.15
N GLY A 264 -18.87 -0.44 0.48
CA GLY A 264 -17.70 0.07 1.15
C GLY A 264 -17.23 -0.96 2.14
N GLY A 265 -16.13 -1.65 1.86
CA GLY A 265 -15.22 -2.07 2.91
C GLY A 265 -14.57 -0.82 3.51
N GLY A 266 -15.38 0.12 4.01
CA GLY A 266 -14.90 1.01 5.05
C GLY A 266 -14.56 0.11 6.23
N GLY A 267 -13.50 0.43 6.95
CA GLY A 267 -13.48 0.11 8.36
C GLY A 267 -14.82 0.55 8.94
N GLY A 268 -15.64 -0.43 9.32
CA GLY A 268 -17.03 -0.28 9.80
C GLY A 268 -18.04 -0.42 8.67
N THR A 269 -18.58 -1.61 8.38
CA THR A 269 -19.49 -2.37 9.29
C THR A 269 -19.62 -3.86 8.88
N GLY A 270 -18.64 -4.44 8.17
CA GLY A 270 -18.70 -5.83 7.71
C GLY A 270 -17.86 -6.84 8.49
N PHE A 271 -16.65 -6.47 8.92
CA PHE A 271 -15.79 -7.38 9.69
C PHE A 271 -16.09 -7.21 11.17
N LYS A 272 -16.91 -8.14 11.68
CA LYS A 272 -17.34 -8.18 13.07
C LYS A 272 -16.94 -9.53 13.60
N GLN A 273 -16.09 -9.53 14.62
CA GLN A 273 -15.49 -10.76 15.08
C GLN A 273 -15.61 -10.94 16.59
N ALA A 274 -16.62 -11.71 16.99
CA ALA A 274 -16.72 -12.34 18.30
C ALA A 274 -15.95 -13.67 18.27
N ALA A 275 -14.64 -13.65 18.55
CA ALA A 275 -13.78 -14.82 18.40
C ALA A 275 -12.82 -14.99 19.59
N PRO A 276 -13.29 -15.53 20.72
CA PRO A 276 -12.42 -15.81 21.86
C PRO A 276 -11.35 -16.83 21.49
N TYR A 277 -10.24 -16.81 22.23
CA TYR A 277 -9.12 -17.71 21.97
C TYR A 277 -9.45 -19.13 22.41
N LEU A 278 -9.13 -20.11 21.56
CA LEU A 278 -9.20 -21.54 21.84
C LEU A 278 -7.81 -22.14 21.57
N PHE A 279 -7.26 -22.84 22.56
CA PHE A 279 -5.91 -23.38 22.51
C PHE A 279 -5.92 -24.90 22.75
N GLU A 280 -5.51 -25.68 21.76
CA GLU A 280 -5.58 -27.15 21.83
C GLU A 280 -4.36 -27.81 22.52
N GLY A 281 -3.32 -27.03 22.86
CA GLY A 281 -2.09 -27.59 23.44
C GLY A 281 -2.18 -27.91 24.93
N TRP A 282 -2.90 -27.11 25.72
CA TRP A 282 -3.02 -27.28 27.18
C TRP A 282 -4.29 -26.61 27.75
N GLY A 283 -4.52 -26.74 29.06
CA GLY A 283 -5.58 -26.01 29.76
C GLY A 283 -6.97 -26.63 29.60
N ASP A 284 -7.03 -27.95 29.40
CA ASP A 284 -8.29 -28.70 29.28
C ASP A 284 -9.22 -28.10 28.20
N PRO A 285 -8.79 -28.10 26.91
CA PRO A 285 -9.56 -27.53 25.81
C PRO A 285 -10.94 -28.22 25.74
N PRO A 286 -12.03 -27.45 25.78
CA PRO A 286 -13.36 -28.03 25.74
C PRO A 286 -13.72 -28.54 24.34
N ASN A 287 -14.68 -29.45 24.27
CA ASN A 287 -15.29 -29.79 22.98
C ASN A 287 -15.94 -28.55 22.36
N VAL A 288 -15.44 -28.13 21.20
CA VAL A 288 -15.85 -26.87 20.56
C VAL A 288 -17.33 -26.84 20.19
N THR A 289 -17.91 -27.96 19.74
CA THR A 289 -19.33 -28.03 19.38
C THR A 289 -20.23 -27.88 20.61
N THR A 290 -19.83 -28.41 21.77
CA THR A 290 -20.52 -28.16 23.05
C THR A 290 -20.54 -26.68 23.40
N VAL A 291 -19.40 -25.98 23.26
CA VAL A 291 -19.30 -24.53 23.52
C VAL A 291 -20.18 -23.74 22.54
N MET A 292 -20.10 -24.04 21.24
CA MET A 292 -20.91 -23.37 20.22
C MET A 292 -22.41 -23.57 20.46
N ASN A 293 -22.84 -24.78 20.82
CA ASN A 293 -24.24 -25.09 21.11
C ASN A 293 -24.74 -24.39 22.38
N ALA A 294 -23.91 -24.30 23.40
CA ALA A 294 -24.28 -23.67 24.68
C ALA A 294 -24.38 -22.14 24.57
N THR A 295 -23.55 -21.52 23.72
CA THR A 295 -23.33 -20.07 23.76
C THR A 295 -23.77 -19.33 22.50
N GLY A 296 -23.90 -20.04 21.38
CA GLY A 296 -24.16 -19.44 20.07
C GLY A 296 -22.94 -18.81 19.39
N VAL A 297 -21.75 -18.83 20.02
CA VAL A 297 -20.52 -18.32 19.40
C VAL A 297 -20.22 -19.09 18.11
N LYS A 298 -19.76 -18.38 17.07
CA LYS A 298 -19.50 -18.96 15.73
C LYS A 298 -18.05 -18.87 15.27
N TRP A 299 -17.25 -18.05 15.93
CA TRP A 299 -15.85 -17.86 15.55
C TRP A 299 -14.93 -18.12 16.72
N PHE A 300 -13.76 -18.66 16.44
CA PHE A 300 -12.71 -18.86 17.42
C PHE A 300 -11.38 -18.34 16.88
N THR A 301 -10.60 -17.73 17.76
CA THR A 301 -9.19 -17.44 17.48
C THR A 301 -8.38 -18.66 17.88
N MET A 302 -7.89 -19.43 16.90
CA MET A 302 -7.16 -20.68 17.16
C MET A 302 -5.70 -20.33 17.47
N ALA A 303 -5.26 -20.62 18.68
CA ALA A 303 -3.91 -20.34 19.14
C ALA A 303 -3.06 -21.63 19.19
N PHE A 304 -1.76 -21.59 18.99
CA PHE A 304 -0.99 -20.59 18.23
C PHE A 304 -0.30 -21.31 17.08
N VAL A 305 -0.10 -20.60 15.97
CA VAL A 305 0.84 -21.03 14.93
C VAL A 305 2.21 -20.45 15.25
N LEU A 306 3.20 -21.33 15.40
CA LEU A 306 4.59 -21.02 15.74
C LEU A 306 5.54 -21.62 14.68
N ASP A 307 6.82 -21.29 14.79
CA ASP A 307 7.90 -21.87 13.99
C ASP A 307 8.32 -23.23 14.56
N GLY A 308 8.04 -24.30 13.81
CA GLY A 308 8.58 -25.63 14.09
C GLY A 308 10.03 -25.84 13.65
N GLY A 309 10.68 -24.78 13.16
CA GLY A 309 12.07 -24.75 12.72
C GLY A 309 12.18 -24.38 11.25
N GLY A 310 13.06 -23.42 10.94
CA GLY A 310 13.34 -23.02 9.56
C GLY A 310 12.20 -22.24 8.91
N CYS A 311 11.45 -21.45 9.68
CA CYS A 311 10.26 -20.72 9.20
C CYS A 311 9.16 -21.68 8.71
N ASN A 312 8.96 -22.77 9.44
CA ASN A 312 7.95 -23.78 9.14
C ASN A 312 6.74 -23.63 10.08
N PRO A 313 5.58 -23.16 9.60
CA PRO A 313 4.41 -22.95 10.44
C PRO A 313 3.85 -24.27 10.97
N MET A 314 3.73 -24.38 12.29
CA MET A 314 3.16 -25.53 13.00
C MET A 314 2.30 -25.05 14.16
N TRP A 315 1.23 -25.76 14.47
CA TRP A 315 0.45 -25.50 15.69
C TRP A 315 1.33 -25.79 16.90
N ASP A 316 1.47 -24.82 17.79
CA ASP A 316 2.30 -24.88 18.99
C ASP A 316 3.77 -25.29 18.72
N GLY A 317 4.23 -25.03 17.49
CA GLY A 317 5.60 -25.29 17.05
C GLY A 317 5.93 -26.77 16.84
N ASN A 318 4.98 -27.69 17.06
CA ASN A 318 5.25 -29.13 16.98
C ASN A 318 4.10 -29.97 16.41
N ARG A 319 2.86 -29.45 16.37
CA ARG A 319 1.71 -30.14 15.79
C ARG A 319 1.54 -29.72 14.33
N ALA A 320 1.32 -30.72 13.46
CA ALA A 320 1.20 -30.50 12.02
C ALA A 320 -0.05 -29.68 11.68
N LEU A 321 0.02 -28.86 10.62
CA LEU A 321 -1.15 -28.14 10.10
C LEU A 321 -2.26 -29.11 9.65
N ALA A 322 -1.93 -30.21 9.00
CA ALA A 322 -2.92 -31.19 8.55
C ALA A 322 -2.87 -32.49 9.36
N GLY A 323 -4.02 -33.13 9.53
CA GLY A 323 -4.20 -34.44 10.15
C GLY A 323 -4.23 -34.45 11.69
N GLY A 324 -4.02 -33.31 12.35
CA GLY A 324 -3.94 -33.19 13.80
C GLY A 324 -5.24 -32.76 14.50
N VAL A 325 -5.15 -32.61 15.82
CA VAL A 325 -6.25 -32.15 16.69
C VAL A 325 -6.78 -30.78 16.25
N ASP A 326 -5.90 -29.84 15.91
CA ASP A 326 -6.27 -28.49 15.50
C ASP A 326 -7.11 -28.50 14.22
N GLN A 327 -6.75 -29.31 13.21
CA GLN A 327 -7.57 -29.46 11.99
C GLN A 327 -8.91 -30.14 12.27
N SER A 328 -8.94 -31.13 13.18
CA SER A 328 -10.20 -31.76 13.60
C SER A 328 -11.16 -30.75 14.23
N VAL A 329 -10.65 -29.87 15.10
CA VAL A 329 -11.43 -28.81 15.74
C VAL A 329 -11.90 -27.78 14.70
N ILE A 330 -11.04 -27.35 13.77
CA ILE A 330 -11.43 -26.46 12.66
C ILE A 330 -12.58 -27.06 11.83
N ASN A 331 -12.52 -28.36 11.52
CA ASN A 331 -13.57 -29.05 10.80
C ASN A 331 -14.87 -29.10 11.60
N GLN A 332 -14.81 -29.31 12.92
CA GLN A 332 -15.98 -29.29 13.80
C GLN A 332 -16.63 -27.90 13.84
N VAL A 333 -15.83 -26.84 13.98
CA VAL A 333 -16.33 -25.44 13.95
C VAL A 333 -17.07 -25.16 12.64
N ARG A 334 -16.46 -25.51 11.51
CA ARG A 334 -17.06 -25.29 10.18
C ARG A 334 -18.32 -26.12 9.96
N SER A 335 -18.33 -27.37 10.41
CA SER A 335 -19.51 -28.24 10.35
C SER A 335 -20.67 -27.69 11.20
N ALA A 336 -20.37 -26.95 12.28
CA ALA A 336 -21.34 -26.25 13.11
C ALA A 336 -21.73 -24.84 12.60
N GLY A 337 -21.34 -24.51 11.36
CA GLY A 337 -21.65 -23.24 10.70
C GLY A 337 -20.82 -22.05 11.19
N GLY A 338 -19.67 -22.32 11.80
CA GLY A 338 -18.69 -21.33 12.23
C GLY A 338 -17.49 -21.22 11.29
N ASP A 339 -16.50 -20.45 11.70
CA ASP A 339 -15.18 -20.40 11.05
C ASP A 339 -14.11 -19.98 12.07
N ILE A 340 -12.85 -19.91 11.66
CA ILE A 340 -11.71 -19.69 12.56
C ILE A 340 -10.81 -18.55 12.09
N VAL A 341 -10.02 -18.03 13.04
CA VAL A 341 -8.90 -17.12 12.80
C VAL A 341 -7.65 -17.67 13.48
N PRO A 342 -6.70 -18.23 12.73
CA PRO A 342 -5.42 -18.64 13.29
C PRO A 342 -4.67 -17.43 13.80
N SER A 343 -4.18 -17.53 15.03
CA SER A 343 -3.31 -16.56 15.66
C SER A 343 -1.86 -17.05 15.62
N PHE A 344 -0.96 -16.21 15.13
CA PHE A 344 0.46 -16.46 14.99
C PHE A 344 1.21 -15.70 16.08
N GLY A 345 2.05 -16.39 16.85
CA GLY A 345 2.84 -15.78 17.93
C GLY A 345 2.33 -16.14 19.33
N GLY A 346 2.04 -15.15 20.16
CA GLY A 346 1.71 -15.27 21.58
C GLY A 346 2.93 -15.13 22.51
N TRP A 347 2.71 -15.21 23.82
CA TRP A 347 3.74 -14.94 24.85
C TRP A 347 4.96 -15.86 24.78
N GLN A 348 4.75 -17.16 24.50
CA GLN A 348 5.79 -18.20 24.51
C GLN A 348 5.96 -18.90 23.16
N GLY A 349 7.09 -19.61 23.04
CA GLY A 349 7.38 -20.47 21.90
C GLY A 349 8.25 -19.79 20.84
N SER A 350 8.66 -20.58 19.85
CA SER A 350 9.49 -20.11 18.75
C SER A 350 8.63 -19.37 17.73
N LYS A 351 8.67 -18.04 17.68
CA LYS A 351 7.75 -17.26 16.85
C LYS A 351 8.20 -17.13 15.39
N LEU A 352 7.28 -17.21 14.45
CA LEU A 352 7.58 -17.05 13.02
C LEU A 352 8.09 -15.64 12.70
N GLY A 353 7.54 -14.60 13.33
CA GLY A 353 7.96 -13.22 13.11
C GLY A 353 9.45 -13.03 13.42
N ALA A 354 9.90 -13.55 14.55
CA ALA A 354 11.30 -13.50 14.98
C ALA A 354 12.23 -14.39 14.15
N ASN A 355 11.82 -15.62 13.82
CA ASN A 355 12.71 -16.66 13.27
C ASN A 355 12.78 -16.71 11.73
N CYS A 356 11.79 -16.19 11.01
CA CYS A 356 11.85 -16.11 9.56
C CYS A 356 12.91 -15.09 9.11
N SER A 357 13.81 -15.49 8.20
CA SER A 357 14.96 -14.68 7.78
C SER A 357 14.61 -13.40 7.01
N SER A 358 13.40 -13.32 6.44
CA SER A 358 12.93 -12.16 5.66
C SER A 358 11.41 -12.03 5.70
N ALA A 359 10.90 -10.88 5.30
CA ALA A 359 9.45 -10.65 5.17
C ALA A 359 8.83 -11.56 4.11
N SER A 360 9.55 -11.88 3.02
CA SER A 360 9.08 -12.82 2.00
C SER A 360 9.01 -14.25 2.53
N ALA A 361 9.98 -14.68 3.35
CA ALA A 361 9.95 -15.99 3.98
C ALA A 361 8.77 -16.10 4.95
N LEU A 362 8.57 -15.06 5.78
CA LEU A 362 7.42 -14.99 6.67
C LEU A 362 6.09 -14.99 5.90
N ALA A 363 5.97 -14.19 4.84
CA ALA A 363 4.76 -14.20 3.99
C ALA A 363 4.49 -15.59 3.41
N GLY A 364 5.53 -16.31 2.98
CA GLY A 364 5.40 -17.70 2.53
C GLY A 364 4.92 -18.65 3.63
N ALA A 365 5.38 -18.48 4.88
CA ALA A 365 4.89 -19.26 6.02
C ALA A 365 3.42 -18.94 6.33
N LEU A 366 3.04 -17.67 6.38
CA LEU A 366 1.64 -17.26 6.58
C LEU A 366 0.74 -17.80 5.46
N GLN A 367 1.18 -17.73 4.20
CA GLN A 367 0.44 -18.25 3.04
C GLN A 367 0.17 -19.75 3.15
N LYS A 368 1.14 -20.56 3.62
CA LYS A 368 0.93 -22.01 3.81
C LYS A 368 -0.27 -22.30 4.73
N VAL A 369 -0.46 -21.51 5.78
CA VAL A 369 -1.58 -21.68 6.72
C VAL A 369 -2.88 -21.16 6.11
N ILE A 370 -2.82 -20.03 5.38
CA ILE A 370 -3.95 -19.49 4.62
C ILE A 370 -4.47 -20.53 3.62
N ASP A 371 -3.58 -21.15 2.85
CA ASP A 371 -3.93 -22.14 1.84
C ASP A 371 -4.47 -23.43 2.48
N ALA A 372 -3.83 -23.90 3.56
CA ALA A 372 -4.22 -25.13 4.25
C ALA A 372 -5.67 -25.11 4.73
N TYR A 373 -6.21 -23.93 5.05
CA TYR A 373 -7.56 -23.79 5.59
C TYR A 373 -8.47 -22.85 4.80
N SER A 374 -8.02 -22.25 3.69
CA SER A 374 -8.80 -21.24 2.94
C SER A 374 -9.29 -20.11 3.85
N LEU A 375 -8.36 -19.47 4.56
CA LEU A 375 -8.69 -18.51 5.62
C LEU A 375 -9.30 -17.21 5.10
N LYS A 376 -10.23 -16.67 5.89
CA LYS A 376 -10.82 -15.33 5.68
C LYS A 376 -10.18 -14.26 6.55
N ALA A 377 -9.51 -14.65 7.62
CA ALA A 377 -8.80 -13.74 8.50
C ALA A 377 -7.64 -14.45 9.20
N ILE A 378 -6.59 -13.69 9.51
CA ILE A 378 -5.44 -14.10 10.32
C ILE A 378 -5.15 -13.06 11.38
N ASP A 379 -4.56 -13.50 12.48
CA ASP A 379 -4.16 -12.66 13.60
C ASP A 379 -2.67 -12.81 13.88
N MET A 380 -1.92 -11.71 13.92
CA MET A 380 -0.55 -11.69 14.39
C MET A 380 -0.54 -11.20 15.84
N ASP A 381 -0.44 -12.13 16.78
CA ASP A 381 -0.36 -11.85 18.21
C ASP A 381 1.10 -11.68 18.60
N ILE A 382 1.55 -10.42 18.61
CA ILE A 382 2.94 -10.07 18.80
C ILE A 382 3.17 -9.60 20.23
N GLU A 383 4.05 -10.32 20.91
CA GLU A 383 4.34 -10.10 22.32
C GLU A 383 5.85 -10.14 22.58
N ASN A 384 6.25 -9.68 23.78
CA ASN A 384 7.61 -9.81 24.31
C ASN A 384 8.69 -9.08 23.48
N THR A 385 9.92 -9.15 23.97
CA THR A 385 11.11 -8.43 23.47
C THR A 385 11.60 -8.90 22.11
N ASP A 386 11.28 -10.14 21.71
CA ASP A 386 11.73 -10.76 20.47
C ASP A 386 10.82 -10.44 19.27
N GLU A 387 9.58 -10.01 19.50
CA GLU A 387 8.65 -9.55 18.43
C GLU A 387 8.13 -8.13 18.66
N PHE A 388 7.37 -7.91 19.73
CA PHE A 388 6.67 -6.63 19.93
C PHE A 388 7.63 -5.48 20.18
N GLU A 389 8.66 -5.67 21.02
CA GLU A 389 9.65 -4.61 21.30
C GLU A 389 10.82 -4.62 20.31
N ASN A 390 10.71 -5.42 19.24
CA ASN A 390 11.73 -5.52 18.20
C ASN A 390 11.29 -4.83 16.91
N GLU A 391 11.84 -3.64 16.70
CA GLU A 391 11.58 -2.77 15.56
C GLU A 391 11.75 -3.41 14.18
N ALA A 392 12.75 -4.28 14.03
CA ALA A 392 13.04 -4.96 12.77
C ALA A 392 12.04 -6.10 12.51
N VAL A 393 11.61 -6.78 13.58
CA VAL A 393 10.62 -7.85 13.52
C VAL A 393 9.22 -7.28 13.24
N GLN A 394 8.84 -6.16 13.88
CA GLN A 394 7.61 -5.44 13.52
C GLN A 394 7.56 -5.10 12.02
N ALA A 395 8.64 -4.53 11.47
CA ALA A 395 8.72 -4.19 10.05
C ALA A 395 8.56 -5.42 9.14
N ARG A 396 9.17 -6.54 9.54
CA ARG A 396 9.08 -7.83 8.84
C ARG A 396 7.65 -8.36 8.83
N ILE A 397 6.98 -8.35 9.97
CA ILE A 397 5.59 -8.80 10.13
C ILE A 397 4.65 -7.94 9.29
N LEU A 398 4.74 -6.62 9.40
CA LEU A 398 3.88 -5.70 8.62
C LEU A 398 4.10 -5.84 7.11
N THR A 399 5.34 -6.03 6.66
CA THR A 399 5.65 -6.25 5.24
C THR A 399 5.14 -7.62 4.75
N ALA A 400 5.21 -8.66 5.59
CA ALA A 400 4.64 -9.96 5.28
C ALA A 400 3.11 -9.91 5.19
N LEU A 401 2.46 -9.23 6.15
CA LEU A 401 1.01 -9.01 6.16
C LEU A 401 0.51 -8.26 4.92
N LYS A 402 1.23 -7.21 4.51
CA LYS A 402 0.97 -6.49 3.26
C LYS A 402 0.98 -7.45 2.05
N THR A 403 1.98 -8.32 2.00
CA THR A 403 2.18 -9.27 0.90
C THR A 403 1.05 -10.30 0.85
N VAL A 404 0.73 -10.96 1.97
CA VAL A 404 -0.36 -11.95 1.98
C VAL A 404 -1.72 -11.31 1.74
N LYS A 405 -1.96 -10.08 2.21
CA LYS A 405 -3.20 -9.36 1.90
C LYS A 405 -3.34 -9.05 0.41
N ALA A 406 -2.25 -8.66 -0.25
CA ALA A 406 -2.24 -8.46 -1.70
C ALA A 406 -2.50 -9.76 -2.48
N ASN A 407 -1.99 -10.90 -1.99
CA ASN A 407 -2.15 -12.20 -2.63
C ASN A 407 -3.54 -12.82 -2.42
N ASN A 408 -4.26 -12.42 -1.37
CA ASN A 408 -5.53 -13.01 -0.98
C ASN A 408 -6.61 -11.91 -0.87
N PRO A 409 -7.22 -11.49 -2.00
CA PRO A 409 -8.30 -10.50 -1.98
C PRO A 409 -9.44 -10.90 -1.04
N GLY A 410 -9.71 -10.07 -0.04
CA GLY A 410 -10.75 -10.31 0.96
C GLY A 410 -10.26 -10.91 2.28
N LEU A 411 -8.98 -11.33 2.37
CA LEU A 411 -8.36 -11.71 3.64
C LEU A 411 -8.30 -10.50 4.59
N LYS A 412 -8.66 -10.73 5.86
CA LYS A 412 -8.56 -9.75 6.93
C LYS A 412 -7.32 -9.97 7.79
N THR A 413 -6.58 -8.91 8.05
CA THR A 413 -5.37 -8.95 8.88
C THR A 413 -5.60 -8.25 10.21
N ILE A 414 -5.32 -8.97 11.29
CA ILE A 414 -5.41 -8.48 12.67
C ILE A 414 -3.98 -8.46 13.23
N VAL A 415 -3.67 -7.43 14.00
CA VAL A 415 -2.45 -7.39 14.82
C VAL A 415 -2.84 -7.18 16.26
N THR A 416 -2.54 -8.17 17.11
CA THR A 416 -2.82 -8.17 18.55
C THR A 416 -1.54 -7.84 19.32
N PHE A 417 -1.60 -6.92 20.28
CA PHE A 417 -0.43 -6.47 21.05
C PHE A 417 -0.79 -5.87 22.42
N GLY A 418 0.19 -5.80 23.32
CA GLY A 418 0.04 -5.25 24.67
C GLY A 418 -0.22 -3.74 24.71
N THR A 419 -0.93 -3.28 25.74
CA THR A 419 -1.30 -1.86 25.93
C THR A 419 -1.05 -1.41 27.37
N THR A 420 -1.00 -0.10 27.61
CA THR A 420 -1.18 0.46 28.95
C THR A 420 -2.66 0.73 29.21
N THR A 421 -3.00 1.17 30.42
CA THR A 421 -4.36 1.63 30.79
C THR A 421 -4.82 2.88 30.01
N THR A 422 -3.93 3.53 29.26
CA THR A 422 -4.22 4.76 28.50
C THR A 422 -3.95 4.63 27.00
N GLY A 423 -3.57 3.44 26.52
CA GLY A 423 -3.43 3.13 25.11
C GLY A 423 -2.08 2.50 24.75
N PRO A 424 -1.75 2.46 23.44
CA PRO A 424 -0.53 1.82 22.96
C PRO A 424 0.73 2.37 23.64
N THR A 425 1.66 1.46 23.97
CA THR A 425 3.01 1.80 24.44
C THR A 425 3.81 2.52 23.34
N TYR A 426 5.06 2.89 23.61
CA TYR A 426 5.98 3.37 22.56
C TYR A 426 6.02 2.41 21.35
N TYR A 427 6.20 1.11 21.60
CA TYR A 427 6.27 0.10 20.54
C TYR A 427 4.95 -0.09 19.80
N GLY A 428 3.81 0.00 20.50
CA GLY A 428 2.49 -0.05 19.86
C GLY A 428 2.23 1.18 18.98
N ASN A 429 2.63 2.38 19.45
CA ASN A 429 2.52 3.60 18.65
C ASN A 429 3.37 3.53 17.38
N ARG A 430 4.61 3.06 17.50
CA ARG A 430 5.54 2.87 16.38
C ARG A 430 5.01 1.84 15.38
N LEU A 431 4.48 0.71 15.86
CA LEU A 431 3.89 -0.33 15.01
C LEU A 431 2.78 0.25 14.12
N ILE A 432 1.89 1.05 14.68
CA ILE A 432 0.78 1.70 13.97
C ILE A 432 1.29 2.70 12.93
N GLU A 433 2.26 3.55 13.29
CA GLU A 433 2.89 4.49 12.37
C GLU A 433 3.61 3.78 11.22
N GLN A 434 4.32 2.70 11.53
CA GLN A 434 5.02 1.90 10.54
C GLN A 434 4.04 1.18 9.61
N ALA A 435 2.91 0.68 10.12
CA ALA A 435 1.86 0.09 9.30
C ALA A 435 1.32 1.10 8.26
N LYS A 436 1.12 2.36 8.66
CA LYS A 436 0.77 3.45 7.72
C LYS A 436 1.89 3.70 6.72
N SER A 437 3.13 3.86 7.18
CA SER A 437 4.28 4.19 6.32
C SER A 437 4.52 3.13 5.25
N LEU A 438 4.36 1.85 5.59
CA LEU A 438 4.51 0.73 4.65
C LEU A 438 3.30 0.54 3.73
N GLY A 439 2.15 1.17 4.05
CA GLY A 439 0.87 0.85 3.41
C GLY A 439 0.51 -0.62 3.62
N ALA A 440 0.65 -1.11 4.85
CA ALA A 440 0.37 -2.51 5.20
C ALA A 440 -1.13 -2.85 5.22
N ASP A 441 -1.98 -1.81 5.27
CA ASP A 441 -3.45 -1.92 5.24
C ASP A 441 -3.98 -2.93 6.27
N ILE A 442 -3.60 -2.76 7.54
CA ILE A 442 -4.06 -3.62 8.64
C ILE A 442 -5.56 -3.38 8.89
N ASP A 443 -6.37 -4.43 8.88
CA ASP A 443 -7.82 -4.29 9.09
C ASP A 443 -8.17 -4.01 10.55
N VAL A 444 -7.51 -4.67 11.51
CA VAL A 444 -7.83 -4.48 12.94
C VAL A 444 -6.57 -4.45 13.80
N PHE A 445 -6.44 -3.40 14.60
CA PHE A 445 -5.46 -3.31 15.69
C PHE A 445 -6.16 -3.74 17.00
N THR A 446 -5.74 -4.86 17.57
CA THR A 446 -6.33 -5.42 18.78
C THR A 446 -5.39 -5.18 19.96
N ILE A 447 -5.89 -4.59 21.03
CA ILE A 447 -5.12 -4.43 22.27
C ILE A 447 -5.45 -5.53 23.27
N MET A 448 -4.49 -5.84 24.13
CA MET A 448 -4.63 -6.73 25.28
C MET A 448 -4.68 -5.95 26.60
N PRO A 449 -5.86 -5.45 27.02
CA PRO A 449 -5.99 -4.56 28.18
C PRO A 449 -6.09 -5.35 29.50
N PHE A 450 -5.03 -6.07 29.85
CA PHE A 450 -4.88 -6.78 31.12
C PHE A 450 -3.38 -6.84 31.51
N ASP A 451 -3.07 -7.34 32.70
CA ASP A 451 -1.72 -7.38 33.29
C ASP A 451 -1.10 -6.00 33.50
N PHE A 452 -1.90 -5.08 34.04
CA PHE A 452 -1.49 -3.71 34.36
C PHE A 452 -0.71 -3.56 35.67
N GLY A 453 -0.55 -4.64 36.44
CA GLY A 453 0.15 -4.66 37.72
C GLY A 453 -0.76 -4.44 38.93
N GLY A 454 -1.97 -5.01 38.91
CA GLY A 454 -2.90 -5.03 40.05
C GLY A 454 -4.02 -3.99 39.99
N GLY A 455 -4.41 -3.53 38.80
CA GLY A 455 -5.51 -2.58 38.60
C GLY A 455 -6.88 -3.14 39.01
N SER A 456 -7.66 -2.40 39.80
CA SER A 456 -9.00 -2.84 40.25
C SER A 456 -10.14 -2.45 39.31
N ASP A 457 -9.98 -1.42 38.48
CA ASP A 457 -11.01 -0.96 37.54
C ASP A 457 -10.77 -1.49 36.12
N MET A 458 -11.07 -2.77 35.92
CA MET A 458 -10.86 -3.42 34.61
C MET A 458 -11.77 -2.88 33.51
N TYR A 459 -12.98 -2.39 33.85
CA TYR A 459 -13.84 -1.74 32.87
C TYR A 459 -13.23 -0.41 32.41
N GLY A 460 -12.94 0.49 33.36
CA GLY A 460 -12.40 1.81 33.06
C GLY A 460 -11.05 1.74 32.37
N ASN A 461 -10.15 0.86 32.82
CA ASN A 461 -8.84 0.66 32.19
C ASN A 461 -8.97 0.14 30.75
N THR A 462 -9.88 -0.81 30.50
CA THR A 462 -10.12 -1.32 29.13
C THR A 462 -10.65 -0.21 28.22
N VAL A 463 -11.66 0.54 28.66
CA VAL A 463 -12.24 1.65 27.88
C VAL A 463 -11.20 2.73 27.62
N ASN A 464 -10.44 3.15 28.64
CA ASN A 464 -9.42 4.19 28.50
C ASN A 464 -8.27 3.76 27.56
N ALA A 465 -7.82 2.50 27.65
CA ALA A 465 -6.83 1.96 26.73
C ALA A 465 -7.35 1.97 25.28
N THR A 466 -8.62 1.61 25.09
CA THR A 466 -9.28 1.58 23.79
C THR A 466 -9.45 2.98 23.19
N GLU A 467 -9.83 3.98 24.01
CA GLU A 467 -9.87 5.39 23.60
C GLU A 467 -8.49 5.91 23.19
N GLY A 468 -7.45 5.51 23.93
CA GLY A 468 -6.05 5.83 23.59
C GLY A 468 -5.65 5.29 22.22
N LEU A 469 -5.96 4.01 21.95
CA LEU A 469 -5.73 3.41 20.63
C LEU A 469 -6.50 4.16 19.53
N LYS A 470 -7.79 4.45 19.76
CA LYS A 470 -8.61 5.20 18.81
C LYS A 470 -8.00 6.56 18.48
N ASN A 471 -7.57 7.32 19.48
CA ASN A 471 -6.91 8.61 19.26
C ASN A 471 -5.58 8.45 18.50
N LYS A 472 -4.83 7.37 18.74
CA LYS A 472 -3.63 7.05 17.97
C LYS A 472 -3.94 6.75 16.50
N LEU A 473 -4.98 5.96 16.22
CA LEU A 473 -5.40 5.65 14.86
C LEU A 473 -5.86 6.91 14.12
N LYS A 474 -6.67 7.77 14.75
CA LYS A 474 -7.10 9.05 14.17
C LYS A 474 -5.91 9.94 13.81
N SER A 475 -5.01 10.17 14.77
CA SER A 475 -3.84 11.03 14.53
C SER A 475 -2.90 10.46 13.48
N THR A 476 -2.76 9.13 13.41
CA THR A 476 -1.89 8.48 12.45
C THR A 476 -2.50 8.50 11.05
N PHE A 477 -3.75 8.08 10.88
CA PHE A 477 -4.36 7.87 9.57
C PHE A 477 -5.22 9.04 9.06
N GLY A 478 -5.58 10.00 9.91
CA GLY A 478 -6.49 11.08 9.58
C GLY A 478 -7.97 10.65 9.56
N TRP A 479 -8.30 9.54 10.24
CA TRP A 479 -9.64 9.00 10.32
C TRP A 479 -10.56 9.79 11.27
N ASP A 480 -11.87 9.66 11.06
CA ASP A 480 -12.87 10.06 12.04
C ASP A 480 -13.01 9.01 13.16
N ASP A 481 -13.80 9.30 14.20
CA ASP A 481 -13.99 8.38 15.32
C ASP A 481 -14.61 7.05 14.88
N ALA A 482 -15.65 7.08 14.04
CA ALA A 482 -16.37 5.87 13.61
C ALA A 482 -15.45 4.92 12.82
N THR A 483 -14.66 5.45 11.89
CA THR A 483 -13.68 4.66 11.14
C THR A 483 -12.61 4.11 12.08
N ALA A 484 -12.08 4.93 12.99
CA ALA A 484 -11.06 4.47 13.92
C ALA A 484 -11.56 3.35 14.84
N TYR A 485 -12.76 3.46 15.42
CA TYR A 485 -13.35 2.36 16.22
C TYR A 485 -13.50 1.09 15.41
N ALA A 486 -13.94 1.19 14.16
CA ALA A 486 -14.13 0.02 13.33
C ALA A 486 -12.84 -0.61 12.79
N HIS A 487 -11.68 -0.10 13.22
CA HIS A 487 -10.35 -0.72 13.06
C HIS A 487 -9.76 -1.21 14.39
N ILE A 488 -10.56 -1.26 15.46
CA ILE A 488 -10.13 -1.65 16.81
C ILE A 488 -10.67 -3.02 17.21
N GLY A 489 -9.83 -3.77 17.91
CA GLY A 489 -10.20 -4.96 18.66
C GLY A 489 -9.84 -4.86 20.13
N ILE A 490 -10.58 -5.59 20.96
CA ILE A 490 -10.24 -5.87 22.36
C ILE A 490 -10.01 -7.38 22.51
N SER A 491 -8.86 -7.77 23.04
CA SER A 491 -8.59 -9.13 23.52
C SER A 491 -8.36 -9.09 25.03
N GLY A 492 -9.39 -9.37 25.82
CA GLY A 492 -9.29 -9.35 27.28
C GLY A 492 -8.68 -10.63 27.87
N MET A 493 -8.66 -10.73 29.20
CA MET A 493 -8.41 -11.99 29.92
C MET A 493 -9.56 -12.22 30.90
N ASN A 494 -10.21 -13.40 30.83
CA ASN A 494 -11.41 -13.67 31.63
C ASN A 494 -11.08 -14.01 33.08
N GLY A 495 -11.85 -13.51 34.04
CA GLY A 495 -11.59 -13.73 35.46
C GLY A 495 -10.28 -13.07 35.91
N LEU A 496 -9.44 -13.81 36.64
CA LEU A 496 -8.15 -13.32 37.12
C LEU A 496 -7.11 -13.28 36.00
N SER A 497 -6.43 -12.15 35.84
CA SER A 497 -5.22 -12.02 35.03
C SER A 497 -3.98 -12.54 35.77
N ASP A 498 -2.82 -12.59 35.11
CA ASP A 498 -1.55 -13.00 35.73
C ASP A 498 -1.13 -12.03 36.84
N GLN A 499 -1.51 -10.75 36.72
CA GLN A 499 -1.33 -9.73 37.77
C GLN A 499 -2.50 -9.64 38.76
N GLN A 500 -3.37 -10.65 38.80
CA GLN A 500 -4.52 -10.76 39.71
C GLN A 500 -5.58 -9.66 39.55
N GLU A 501 -5.62 -8.96 38.42
CA GLU A 501 -6.77 -8.12 38.09
C GLU A 501 -8.00 -8.99 37.83
N ASN A 502 -9.17 -8.56 38.30
CA ASN A 502 -10.39 -9.35 38.22
C ASN A 502 -11.37 -8.80 37.18
N THR A 503 -11.43 -9.44 36.01
CA THR A 503 -12.46 -9.21 35.00
C THR A 503 -13.63 -10.14 35.26
N THR A 504 -14.66 -9.67 35.95
CA THR A 504 -15.90 -10.45 36.21
C THR A 504 -16.80 -10.53 34.97
N PRO A 505 -17.78 -11.46 34.91
CA PRO A 505 -18.78 -11.49 33.84
C PRO A 505 -19.58 -10.19 33.71
N ALA A 506 -19.82 -9.47 34.82
CA ALA A 506 -20.49 -8.18 34.79
C ALA A 506 -19.63 -7.11 34.11
N ILE A 507 -18.32 -7.07 34.43
CA ILE A 507 -17.36 -6.17 33.77
C ILE A 507 -17.26 -6.51 32.28
N TRP A 508 -17.16 -7.80 31.93
CA TRP A 508 -17.08 -8.22 30.53
C TRP A 508 -18.35 -7.90 29.74
N THR A 509 -19.52 -8.00 30.38
CA THR A 509 -20.80 -7.53 29.82
C THR A 509 -20.74 -6.04 29.50
N SER A 510 -20.28 -5.21 30.44
CA SER A 510 -20.13 -3.77 30.22
C SER A 510 -19.13 -3.45 29.10
N ILE A 511 -18.01 -4.17 29.02
CA ILE A 511 -17.04 -4.03 27.91
C ILE A 511 -17.69 -4.39 26.58
N ARG A 512 -18.45 -5.48 26.50
CA ARG A 512 -19.16 -5.93 25.30
C ARG A 512 -20.24 -4.93 24.87
N ASP A 513 -21.00 -4.38 25.81
CA ASP A 513 -22.03 -3.37 25.53
C ASP A 513 -21.41 -2.06 25.02
N TRP A 514 -20.30 -1.62 25.65
CA TRP A 514 -19.53 -0.47 25.19
C TRP A 514 -18.94 -0.71 23.78
N ALA A 515 -18.39 -1.89 23.53
CA ALA A 515 -17.84 -2.28 22.24
C ALA A 515 -18.90 -2.20 21.14
N ASN A 516 -20.11 -2.72 21.42
CA ASN A 516 -21.26 -2.65 20.51
C ASN A 516 -21.74 -1.20 20.27
N SER A 517 -21.74 -0.34 21.29
CA SER A 517 -22.18 1.04 21.14
C SER A 517 -21.20 1.90 20.33
N HIS A 518 -19.94 1.48 20.24
CA HIS A 518 -18.89 2.19 19.50
C HIS A 518 -18.56 1.55 18.15
N HIS A 519 -19.21 0.44 17.80
CA HIS A 519 -19.03 -0.22 16.51
C HIS A 519 -17.61 -0.72 16.25
N ILE A 520 -16.95 -1.26 17.29
CA ILE A 520 -15.59 -1.81 17.11
C ILE A 520 -15.61 -3.09 16.26
N ALA A 521 -14.46 -3.50 15.73
CA ALA A 521 -14.40 -4.64 14.79
C ALA A 521 -14.33 -6.00 15.48
N ARG A 522 -13.71 -6.09 16.67
CA ARG A 522 -13.36 -7.37 17.28
C ARG A 522 -13.48 -7.36 18.79
N LEU A 523 -14.06 -8.43 19.33
CA LEU A 523 -14.07 -8.75 20.75
C LEU A 523 -13.64 -10.20 20.95
N ALA A 524 -12.53 -10.39 21.64
CA ALA A 524 -11.92 -11.66 21.97
C ALA A 524 -11.46 -11.64 23.44
N TYR A 525 -11.09 -12.80 23.96
CA TYR A 525 -10.39 -12.89 25.23
C TYR A 525 -9.59 -14.19 25.33
N TRP A 526 -8.59 -14.17 26.21
CA TRP A 526 -7.86 -15.34 26.68
C TRP A 526 -8.50 -15.92 27.94
N ALA A 527 -9.11 -17.11 27.95
CA ALA A 527 -9.39 -17.98 26.80
C ALA A 527 -10.63 -18.84 27.08
N VAL A 528 -11.21 -19.46 26.04
CA VAL A 528 -12.30 -20.45 26.16
C VAL A 528 -11.90 -21.59 27.09
N ASN A 529 -10.65 -22.04 27.04
CA ASN A 529 -10.07 -23.02 27.97
C ASN A 529 -10.33 -22.67 29.45
N ARG A 530 -10.33 -21.38 29.80
CA ARG A 530 -10.50 -20.89 31.17
C ARG A 530 -11.94 -20.57 31.56
N ASP A 531 -12.89 -20.61 30.62
CA ASP A 531 -14.24 -20.07 30.82
C ASP A 531 -15.18 -21.02 31.58
N ARG A 532 -14.81 -21.34 32.81
CA ARG A 532 -15.56 -22.20 33.73
C ARG A 532 -15.24 -21.85 35.19
N PRO A 533 -16.15 -22.14 36.14
CA PRO A 533 -15.91 -21.87 37.56
C PRO A 533 -14.62 -22.55 38.04
N CYS A 534 -13.95 -21.89 38.99
CA CYS A 534 -12.64 -22.30 39.46
C CYS A 534 -12.66 -22.62 40.97
N PRO A 535 -13.07 -23.83 41.38
CA PRO A 535 -12.98 -24.25 42.77
C PRO A 535 -11.53 -24.16 43.27
N GLY A 536 -11.30 -23.35 44.32
CA GLY A 536 -9.95 -23.07 44.84
C GLY A 536 -9.34 -21.74 44.38
N GLY A 537 -9.93 -21.09 43.36
CA GLY A 537 -9.48 -19.80 42.84
C GLY A 537 -8.09 -19.86 42.18
N GLY A 538 -7.46 -18.70 42.03
CA GLY A 538 -6.10 -18.55 41.50
C GLY A 538 -6.02 -18.44 39.98
N VAL A 539 -4.84 -18.07 39.48
CA VAL A 539 -4.57 -17.94 38.05
C VAL A 539 -4.11 -19.29 37.52
N VAL A 540 -4.98 -19.96 36.76
CA VAL A 540 -4.71 -21.28 36.19
C VAL A 540 -5.18 -21.36 34.73
N SER A 541 -4.66 -22.34 34.01
CA SER A 541 -4.88 -22.51 32.57
C SER A 541 -6.23 -23.11 32.18
N ASN A 542 -6.95 -23.73 33.12
CA ASN A 542 -8.18 -24.49 32.88
C ASN A 542 -9.43 -23.93 33.59
N CYS A 543 -9.31 -22.84 34.33
CA CYS A 543 -10.45 -22.08 34.87
C CYS A 543 -10.08 -20.61 35.12
N SER A 544 -11.09 -19.76 35.32
CA SER A 544 -10.94 -18.31 35.32
C SER A 544 -10.47 -17.72 36.65
N GLY A 545 -10.25 -18.54 37.68
CA GLY A 545 -9.92 -18.08 39.03
C GLY A 545 -11.08 -17.48 39.82
N ILE A 546 -12.29 -17.44 39.25
CA ILE A 546 -13.47 -16.83 39.89
C ILE A 546 -14.70 -17.76 39.86
N SER A 547 -15.71 -17.37 40.63
CA SER A 547 -17.05 -17.95 40.53
C SER A 547 -17.77 -17.40 39.29
N GLN A 548 -18.29 -18.30 38.46
CA GLN A 548 -19.05 -17.99 37.26
C GLN A 548 -19.85 -19.21 36.80
N SER A 549 -20.75 -19.04 35.83
CA SER A 549 -21.31 -20.17 35.09
C SER A 549 -20.31 -20.67 34.03
N THR A 550 -20.41 -21.95 33.66
CA THR A 550 -19.63 -22.52 32.56
C THR A 550 -19.98 -21.81 31.24
N TRP A 551 -18.97 -21.42 30.48
CA TRP A 551 -19.05 -20.70 29.21
C TRP A 551 -19.69 -19.30 29.29
N GLN A 552 -19.68 -18.66 30.47
CA GLN A 552 -20.34 -17.38 30.67
C GLN A 552 -19.69 -16.24 29.89
N PHE A 553 -18.36 -16.17 29.82
CA PHE A 553 -17.67 -15.14 29.05
C PHE A 553 -17.87 -15.34 27.55
N THR A 554 -17.84 -16.59 27.09
CA THR A 554 -18.12 -16.96 25.70
C THR A 554 -19.55 -16.56 25.33
N SER A 555 -20.53 -16.82 26.20
CA SER A 555 -21.93 -16.42 25.99
C SER A 555 -22.11 -14.90 25.91
N ILE A 556 -21.40 -14.15 26.75
CA ILE A 556 -21.39 -12.68 26.70
C ILE A 556 -20.79 -12.21 25.37
N THR A 557 -19.63 -12.75 24.98
CA THR A 557 -18.94 -12.44 23.73
C THR A 557 -19.77 -12.79 22.49
N ALA A 558 -20.57 -13.86 22.52
CA ALA A 558 -21.48 -14.21 21.43
C ALA A 558 -22.55 -13.13 21.16
N GLY A 559 -22.86 -12.28 22.17
CA GLY A 559 -23.72 -11.11 22.02
C GLY A 559 -23.03 -9.87 21.44
N PHE A 560 -21.75 -9.95 21.07
CA PHE A 560 -21.06 -8.87 20.37
C PHE A 560 -21.59 -8.74 18.94
N THR A 561 -22.07 -7.56 18.60
CA THR A 561 -22.74 -7.26 17.33
C THR A 561 -21.92 -6.37 16.43
N GLY A 562 -20.68 -6.02 16.78
CA GLY A 562 -19.89 -5.01 16.07
C GLY A 562 -20.49 -3.65 16.30
#